data_AF-A0A518DGJ5-F1
#
_entry.id   AF-A0A518DGJ5-F1
#
_cell.length_a   1.000
_cell.length_b   1.000
_cell.length_c   1.000
_cell.angle_alpha   90.00
_cell.angle_beta   90.00
_cell.angle_gamma   90.00
#
_symmetry.space_group_name_H-M   'P 1'
#
loop_
_entity.id
_entity.type
_entity.pdbx_description
1 polymer ?
#
loop_
_entity_poly.entity_id
_entity_poly.type
_entity_poly.pdbx_seq_one_letter_code
_entity_poly.pdbx_strand_id
1 'polypeptide(L)'
;MVETTICLDDKLMEEAQRLAAETGRSLDALLDNVLRDAVQRSKQAEQETVKPFPTFKLGQPPAGLDMNNNEAVRDFLDAEEPGKY
;
A
#
# COMPACT_ATOMS: atom_id res chain seq x y z
N MET A 1 4.18 -3.86 31.17
CA MET A 1 3.01 -4.32 30.40
C MET A 1 1.84 -3.44 30.83
N VAL A 2 1.07 -2.93 29.87
CA VAL A 2 -0.15 -2.15 30.14
C VAL A 2 -1.31 -3.03 29.68
N GLU A 3 -2.33 -3.18 30.53
CA GLU A 3 -3.55 -3.90 30.18
C GLU A 3 -4.57 -2.90 29.63
N THR A 4 -5.24 -3.27 28.55
CA THR A 4 -6.25 -2.41 27.92
C THR A 4 -7.36 -3.29 27.36
N THR A 5 -8.60 -2.98 27.74
CA THR A 5 -9.78 -3.66 27.22
C THR A 5 -10.25 -2.94 25.96
N ILE A 6 -10.37 -3.67 24.86
CA ILE A 6 -10.88 -3.17 23.57
C ILE A 6 -12.12 -3.97 23.16
N CYS A 7 -13.07 -3.31 22.53
CA CYS A 7 -14.23 -3.98 21.93
C CYS A 7 -13.89 -4.36 20.49
N LEU A 8 -14.06 -5.63 20.14
CA LEU A 8 -13.86 -6.19 18.81
C LEU A 8 -15.15 -6.87 18.35
N ASP A 9 -15.37 -6.92 17.04
CA ASP A 9 -16.44 -7.73 16.47
C ASP A 9 -16.20 -9.22 16.74
N ASP A 10 -17.26 -9.97 17.05
CA ASP A 10 -17.15 -11.38 17.41
C ASP A 10 -16.51 -12.21 16.29
N LYS A 11 -16.83 -11.92 15.02
CA LYS A 11 -16.25 -12.65 13.88
C LYS A 11 -14.75 -12.36 13.75
N LEU A 12 -14.37 -11.11 13.97
CA LEU A 12 -12.96 -10.70 13.95
C LEU A 12 -12.17 -11.40 15.06
N MET A 13 -12.77 -11.57 16.24
CA MET A 13 -12.16 -12.33 17.33
C MET A 13 -11.94 -13.80 16.96
N GLU A 14 -12.94 -14.45 16.34
CA GLU A 14 -12.81 -15.83 15.85
C GLU A 14 -11.71 -15.99 14.79
N GLU A 15 -11.68 -15.08 13.81
CA GLU A 15 -10.65 -15.09 12.76
C GLU A 15 -9.25 -14.87 13.33
N ALA A 16 -9.09 -13.94 14.28
CA ALA A 16 -7.83 -13.69 14.94
C ALA A 16 -7.35 -14.91 15.75
N GLN A 17 -8.25 -15.59 16.45
CA GLN A 17 -7.92 -16.82 17.18
C GLN A 17 -7.50 -17.95 16.24
N ARG A 18 -8.19 -18.11 15.11
CA ARG A 18 -7.79 -19.10 14.09
C ARG A 18 -6.40 -18.79 13.55
N LEU A 19 -6.13 -17.54 13.19
CA LEU A 19 -4.83 -17.13 12.65
C LEU A 19 -3.70 -17.31 13.68
N ALA A 20 -3.97 -17.05 14.96
CA ALA A 20 -3.04 -17.30 16.06
C ALA A 20 -2.68 -18.80 16.15
N ALA A 21 -3.70 -19.67 16.11
CA ALA A 21 -3.52 -21.13 16.15
C ALA A 21 -2.74 -21.65 14.94
N GLU A 22 -3.07 -21.20 13.72
CA GLU A 22 -2.39 -21.59 12.49
C GLU A 22 -0.91 -21.15 12.46
N THR A 23 -0.62 -19.98 13.03
CA THR A 23 0.76 -19.43 13.08
C THR A 23 1.55 -19.91 14.29
N GLY A 24 0.94 -20.67 15.21
CA GLY A 24 1.55 -21.15 16.44
C GLY A 24 1.89 -20.04 17.43
N ARG A 25 1.14 -18.93 17.41
CA ARG A 25 1.36 -17.75 18.26
C ARG A 25 0.20 -17.54 19.22
N SER A 26 0.44 -16.84 20.32
CA SER A 26 -0.66 -16.37 21.19
C SER A 26 -1.39 -15.20 20.54
N LEU A 27 -2.67 -15.02 20.91
CA LEU A 27 -3.48 -13.90 20.46
C LEU A 27 -2.84 -12.55 20.84
N ASP A 28 -2.29 -12.44 22.05
CA ASP A 28 -1.58 -11.25 22.52
C ASP A 28 -0.36 -10.91 21.65
N ALA A 29 0.45 -11.91 21.30
CA ALA A 29 1.63 -11.70 20.46
C ALA A 29 1.25 -11.32 19.02
N LEU A 30 0.11 -11.82 18.54
CA LEU A 30 -0.44 -11.44 17.25
C LEU A 30 -0.93 -9.99 17.27
N LEU A 31 -1.71 -9.61 18.28
CA LEU A 31 -2.21 -8.25 18.47
C LEU A 31 -1.08 -7.23 18.63
N ASP A 32 -0.06 -7.51 19.43
CA ASP A 32 1.10 -6.60 19.60
C ASP A 32 1.82 -6.37 18.27
N ASN A 33 2.06 -7.43 17.49
CA ASN A 33 2.71 -7.31 16.19
C ASN A 33 1.87 -6.48 15.21
N VAL A 34 0.57 -6.74 15.12
CA VAL A 34 -0.32 -6.02 14.21
C VAL A 34 -0.43 -4.54 14.60
N LEU A 35 -0.57 -4.24 15.89
CA LEU A 35 -0.63 -2.86 16.38
C LEU A 35 0.68 -2.12 16.13
N ARG A 36 1.83 -2.78 16.33
CA ARG A 36 3.15 -2.21 16.05
C ARG A 36 3.32 -1.88 14.57
N ASP A 37 2.93 -2.81 13.70
CA ASP A 37 2.99 -2.63 12.26
C ASP A 37 2.05 -1.50 11.80
N ALA A 38 0.82 -1.46 12.31
CA ALA A 38 -0.14 -0.40 11.99
C ALA A 38 0.37 1.00 12.38
N VAL A 39 0.97 1.15 13.57
CA VAL A 39 1.57 2.40 14.03
C VAL A 39 2.80 2.78 13.20
N GLN A 40 3.59 1.80 12.77
CA GLN A 40 4.76 2.06 11.92
C GLN A 40 4.34 2.50 10.52
N ARG A 41 3.35 1.83 9.93
CA ARG A 41 2.79 2.20 8.62
C ARG A 41 2.16 3.59 8.65
N SER A 42 1.42 3.94 9.71
CA SER A 42 0.82 5.27 9.80
C SER A 42 1.88 6.38 9.81
N LYS A 43 3.01 6.16 10.50
CA LYS A 43 4.15 7.10 10.51
C LYS A 43 4.84 7.21 9.15
N GLN A 44 4.95 6.12 8.40
CA GLN A 44 5.56 6.11 7.08
C GLN A 44 4.66 6.75 6.02
N ALA A 45 3.35 6.49 6.06
CA ALA A 45 2.38 7.11 5.16
C ALA A 45 2.35 8.65 5.31
N GLU A 46 2.58 9.16 6.53
CA GLU A 46 2.70 10.61 6.77
C GLU A 46 4.04 11.20 6.26
N GLN A 47 5.04 10.36 6.00
CA GLN A 47 6.35 10.74 5.47
C GLN A 47 6.49 10.53 3.96
N GLU A 48 5.56 9.83 3.31
CA GLU A 48 5.50 9.72 1.85
C GLU A 48 4.86 10.98 1.23
N THR A 49 5.56 12.12 1.35
CA THR A 49 5.57 13.03 0.21
C THR A 49 6.20 12.26 -0.94
N VAL A 50 5.35 11.73 -1.84
CA VAL A 50 5.76 11.03 -3.06
C VAL A 50 6.80 11.90 -3.75
N LYS A 51 8.08 11.56 -3.61
CA LYS A 51 9.13 12.22 -4.37
C LYS A 51 8.87 11.86 -5.82
N PRO A 52 8.73 12.84 -6.73
CA PRO A 52 8.54 12.53 -8.14
C PRO A 52 9.73 11.68 -8.59
N PHE A 53 9.43 10.50 -9.14
CA PHE A 53 10.46 9.69 -9.77
C PHE A 53 11.11 10.51 -10.90
N PRO A 54 12.44 10.48 -11.03
CA PRO A 54 13.10 11.18 -12.13
C PRO A 54 12.61 10.58 -13.44
N THR A 55 11.95 11.39 -14.27
CA THR A 55 11.49 10.96 -15.59
C THR A 55 12.61 11.16 -16.61
N PHE A 56 12.79 10.20 -17.51
CA PHE A 56 13.87 10.25 -18.50
C PHE A 56 13.41 11.03 -19.72
N LYS A 57 13.83 12.29 -19.84
CA LYS A 57 13.76 13.15 -21.04
C LYS A 57 12.38 13.38 -21.71
N LEU A 58 11.29 12.80 -21.22
CA LEU A 58 9.94 12.87 -21.82
C LEU A 58 8.87 13.51 -20.90
N GLY A 59 9.29 14.25 -19.87
CA GLY A 59 8.33 14.89 -18.96
C GLY A 59 7.56 13.88 -18.11
N GLN A 60 6.37 14.25 -17.64
CA GLN A 60 5.48 13.36 -16.88
C GLN A 60 4.40 12.79 -17.79
N PRO A 61 3.96 11.53 -17.57
CA PRO A 61 2.82 11.00 -18.28
C PRO A 61 1.59 11.90 -18.03
N PRO A 62 0.73 12.09 -19.04
CA PRO A 62 -0.45 12.93 -18.88
C PRO A 62 -1.35 12.40 -17.77
N ALA A 63 -1.94 13.32 -17.01
CA ALA A 63 -2.85 12.98 -15.93
C ALA A 63 -4.02 12.15 -16.47
N GLY A 64 -4.22 10.95 -15.93
CA GLY A 64 -5.30 10.03 -16.33
C GLY A 64 -4.89 8.95 -17.34
N LEU A 65 -3.63 8.89 -17.78
CA LEU A 65 -3.13 7.75 -18.55
C LEU A 65 -2.95 6.52 -17.64
N ASP A 66 -3.77 5.50 -17.86
CA ASP A 66 -3.60 4.21 -17.20
C ASP A 66 -2.44 3.42 -17.83
N MET A 67 -1.36 3.24 -17.07
CA MET A 67 -0.17 2.52 -17.52
C MET A 67 -0.38 1.00 -17.68
N ASN A 68 -1.48 0.44 -17.18
CA ASN A 68 -1.81 -0.97 -17.37
C ASN A 68 -2.63 -1.22 -18.66
N ASN A 69 -3.09 -0.14 -19.32
CA ASN A 69 -3.79 -0.24 -20.58
C ASN A 69 -2.82 -0.01 -21.74
N ASN A 70 -2.31 -1.12 -22.29
CA ASN A 70 -1.33 -1.11 -23.38
C ASN A 70 -1.82 -0.36 -24.63
N GLU A 71 -3.13 -0.35 -24.92
CA GLU A 71 -3.67 0.39 -26.06
C GLU A 71 -3.61 1.89 -25.83
N ALA A 72 -4.02 2.36 -24.63
CA ALA A 72 -3.98 3.77 -24.26
C ALA A 72 -2.54 4.32 -24.22
N VAL A 73 -1.60 3.54 -23.70
CA VAL A 73 -0.18 3.91 -23.68
C VAL A 73 0.40 3.99 -25.10
N ARG A 74 0.00 3.06 -25.97
CA ARG A 74 0.49 3.03 -27.35
C ARG A 74 -0.04 4.20 -28.17
N ASP A 75 -1.33 4.53 -28.02
CA ASP A 75 -1.93 5.70 -28.68
C ASP A 75 -1.26 7.00 -28.24
N PHE A 76 -0.90 7.12 -26.94
CA PHE A 76 -0.13 8.27 -26.44
C PHE A 76 1.27 8.37 -27.08
N LEU A 77 1.99 7.25 -27.19
CA LEU A 77 3.34 7.22 -27.78
C LEU A 77 3.31 7.40 -29.31
N ASP A 78 2.28 6.89 -29.99
CA ASP A 78 2.12 7.04 -31.44
C ASP A 78 1.60 8.45 -31.80
N ALA A 79 0.86 9.12 -30.91
CA ALA A 79 0.47 10.52 -31.05
C ALA A 79 1.65 11.51 -30.83
N GLU A 80 2.65 11.13 -30.04
CA GLU A 80 3.95 11.81 -30.00
C GLU A 80 4.82 11.36 -31.19
N GLU A 81 4.58 11.94 -32.36
CA GLU A 81 5.45 11.74 -33.54
C GLU A 81 6.95 11.94 -33.19
N PRO A 82 7.86 11.01 -33.54
CA PRO A 82 9.29 11.19 -33.34
C PRO A 82 9.84 12.18 -34.37
N GLY A 83 9.80 13.49 -34.05
CA GLY A 83 10.26 14.55 -34.95
C GLY A 83 10.64 15.86 -34.26
N LYS A 84 11.96 16.04 -34.05
CA LYS A 84 12.71 17.19 -33.48
C LYS A 84 12.60 17.27 -31.95
N TYR A 85 13.67 17.13 -31.16
CA TYR A 85 15.06 17.59 -31.28
C TYR A 85 16.05 16.61 -30.65
#